data_AF-I3UCP0-F1
#
_entry.id   AF-I3UCP0-F1
#
_cell.length_a   1.000
_cell.length_b   1.000
_cell.length_c   1.000
_cell.angle_alpha   90.00
_cell.angle_beta   90.00
_cell.angle_gamma   90.00
#
_symmetry.space_group_name_H-M   'P 1'
#
loop_
_entity.id
_entity.type
_entity.pdbx_description
1 polymer ?
#
loop_
_entity_poly.entity_id
_entity_poly.type
_entity_poly.pdbx_seq_one_letter_code
_entity_poly.pdbx_strand_id
1 'polypeptide(L)'
;MEKKKNSTRKADRKLSDSETLEIVSLIGDDANSDAWSSFVFFRSEEERDLALEAFKYRNNPEKMFQLYGEEIDLMYKRINTAFDQIREYKAAYARYREVSKQVWGKNYDPQIGSAARQELLEFLRDNPLSMQTQLFLCLNSVTSQDDIENNVARNLSKIGKSAIAKKLAKDPKQQEKQFIKECWKNWQADKSQYKSKAAFARDMMDKVEKLTSTKKVEDWCREWEKETITLPVQ
;
A
#
# COMPACT_ATOMS: atom_id res chain seq x y z
N MET A 1 -51.32 5.51 1.56
CA MET A 1 -50.22 5.04 2.43
C MET A 1 -48.95 5.74 2.01
N GLU A 2 -48.56 6.74 2.78
CA GLU A 2 -47.52 7.71 2.44
C GLU A 2 -46.18 7.24 3.02
N LYS A 3 -45.23 6.83 2.17
CA LYS A 3 -43.90 6.38 2.62
C LYS A 3 -43.07 7.60 3.02
N LYS A 4 -43.01 7.90 4.33
CA LYS A 4 -42.09 8.88 4.91
C LYS A 4 -40.64 8.44 4.67
N LYS A 5 -39.91 9.15 3.81
CA LYS A 5 -38.45 9.03 3.70
C LYS A 5 -37.80 9.76 4.88
N ASN A 6 -37.39 9.01 5.90
CA ASN A 6 -36.54 9.52 6.97
C ASN A 6 -35.11 9.69 6.44
N SER A 7 -34.79 10.91 6.01
CA SER A 7 -33.42 11.33 5.68
C SER A 7 -32.71 11.74 6.98
N THR A 8 -32.18 10.78 7.72
CA THR A 8 -31.22 11.06 8.79
C THR A 8 -29.84 11.25 8.17
N ARG A 9 -29.36 12.50 8.13
CA ARG A 9 -27.94 12.80 7.89
C ARG A 9 -27.13 12.11 8.99
N LYS A 10 -26.53 10.96 8.69
CA LYS A 10 -25.51 10.37 9.54
C LYS A 10 -24.24 11.21 9.35
N ALA A 11 -23.72 11.74 10.45
CA ALA A 11 -22.48 12.47 10.47
C ALA A 11 -21.33 11.57 9.98
N ASP A 12 -20.40 12.17 9.22
CA ASP A 12 -19.17 11.56 8.72
C ASP A 12 -18.36 10.96 9.88
N ARG A 13 -18.59 9.69 10.19
CA ARG A 13 -17.77 8.95 11.14
C ARG A 13 -16.67 8.28 10.35
N LYS A 14 -15.45 8.82 10.45
CA LYS A 14 -14.25 8.08 10.08
C LYS A 14 -14.23 6.75 10.82
N LEU A 15 -14.11 5.66 10.08
CA LEU A 15 -13.87 4.33 10.63
C LEU A 15 -12.64 4.38 11.54
N SER A 16 -12.74 3.71 12.67
CA SER A 16 -11.58 3.52 13.53
C SER A 16 -10.56 2.60 12.85
N ASP A 17 -9.30 2.75 13.22
CA ASP A 17 -8.23 1.90 12.68
C ASP A 17 -8.44 0.41 13.00
N SER A 18 -9.22 0.05 14.02
CA SER A 18 -9.55 -1.35 14.31
C SER A 18 -10.60 -1.91 13.36
N GLU A 19 -11.61 -1.13 12.99
CA GLU A 19 -12.63 -1.54 12.00
C GLU A 19 -11.99 -1.75 10.63
N THR A 20 -11.00 -0.92 10.27
CA THR A 20 -10.22 -1.08 9.03
C THR A 20 -9.35 -2.35 9.05
N LEU A 21 -8.74 -2.67 10.20
CA LEU A 21 -7.92 -3.88 10.37
C LEU A 21 -8.74 -5.16 10.42
N GLU A 22 -9.95 -5.12 10.97
CA GLU A 22 -10.88 -6.25 10.98
C GLU A 22 -11.31 -6.60 9.55
N ILE A 23 -11.61 -5.59 8.72
CA ILE A 23 -11.86 -5.75 7.28
C ILE A 23 -10.65 -6.38 6.59
N VAL A 24 -9.42 -5.89 6.84
CA VAL A 24 -8.20 -6.46 6.26
C VAL A 24 -7.94 -7.90 6.72
N SER A 25 -8.28 -8.26 7.96
CA SER A 25 -8.09 -9.64 8.46
C SER A 25 -9.16 -10.61 7.97
N LEU A 26 -10.40 -10.14 7.74
CA LEU A 26 -11.50 -10.90 7.16
C LEU A 26 -11.28 -11.24 5.68
N ILE A 27 -10.32 -10.57 5.02
CA ILE A 27 -9.99 -10.73 3.59
C ILE A 27 -9.08 -11.93 3.31
N GLY A 28 -8.36 -12.48 4.31
CA GLY A 28 -7.63 -13.75 4.20
C GLY A 28 -6.46 -13.79 3.19
N ASP A 29 -5.47 -14.65 3.43
CA ASP A 29 -4.28 -14.88 2.60
C ASP A 29 -4.57 -15.72 1.32
N ASP A 30 -5.76 -15.63 0.74
CA ASP A 30 -6.07 -16.35 -0.50
C ASP A 30 -5.44 -15.61 -1.70
N ALA A 31 -4.31 -16.17 -2.14
CA ALA A 31 -3.45 -15.73 -3.25
C ALA A 31 -4.11 -15.79 -4.65
N ASN A 32 -5.43 -15.62 -4.75
CA ASN A 32 -6.18 -15.61 -5.99
C ASN A 32 -7.05 -14.35 -6.16
N SER A 33 -6.71 -13.25 -5.49
CA SER A 33 -7.49 -12.00 -5.49
C SER A 33 -7.17 -11.03 -6.65
N ASP A 34 -6.84 -11.54 -7.83
CA ASP A 34 -6.80 -10.72 -9.06
C ASP A 34 -8.17 -10.08 -9.37
N ALA A 35 -9.26 -10.64 -8.84
CA ALA A 35 -10.60 -10.04 -8.96
C ALA A 35 -10.81 -8.82 -8.05
N TRP A 36 -10.10 -8.72 -6.91
CA TRP A 36 -10.49 -7.81 -5.81
C TRP A 36 -9.48 -6.71 -5.48
N SER A 37 -8.30 -6.68 -6.11
CA SER A 37 -7.53 -5.43 -6.26
C SER A 37 -8.31 -4.35 -7.05
N SER A 38 -9.41 -4.75 -7.71
CA SER A 38 -10.44 -3.92 -8.33
C SER A 38 -11.35 -3.15 -7.35
N PHE A 39 -11.24 -3.36 -6.04
CA PHE A 39 -11.94 -2.58 -5.00
C PHE A 39 -11.56 -1.08 -4.97
N VAL A 40 -10.64 -0.65 -5.83
CA VAL A 40 -10.14 0.74 -5.97
C VAL A 40 -11.11 1.66 -6.75
N PHE A 41 -12.29 1.17 -7.19
CA PHE A 41 -13.19 1.95 -8.05
C PHE A 41 -14.58 2.24 -7.44
N PHE A 42 -14.67 2.51 -6.14
CA PHE A 42 -15.88 3.15 -5.60
C PHE A 42 -15.86 4.63 -5.90
N ARG A 43 -16.93 5.15 -6.52
CA ARG A 43 -17.05 6.57 -6.84
C ARG A 43 -17.45 7.41 -5.63
N SER A 44 -18.03 6.77 -4.62
CA SER A 44 -18.47 7.42 -3.39
C SER A 44 -18.28 6.51 -2.18
N GLU A 45 -18.30 7.13 -1.01
CA GLU A 45 -18.29 6.42 0.27
C GLU A 45 -19.55 5.55 0.45
N GLU A 46 -20.68 5.97 -0.10
CA GLU A 46 -21.93 5.21 -0.11
C GLU A 46 -21.81 3.89 -0.88
N GLU A 47 -21.15 3.88 -2.04
CA GLU A 47 -20.92 2.64 -2.81
C GLU A 47 -20.00 1.67 -2.06
N ARG A 48 -18.97 2.21 -1.38
CA ARG A 48 -18.06 1.42 -0.54
C ARG A 48 -18.81 0.80 0.63
N ASP A 49 -19.60 1.60 1.35
CA ASP A 49 -20.32 1.15 2.54
C ASP A 49 -21.42 0.15 2.18
N LEU A 50 -22.08 0.34 1.04
CA LEU A 50 -23.02 -0.63 0.49
C LEU A 50 -22.34 -1.97 0.17
N ALA A 51 -21.15 -1.94 -0.44
CA ALA A 51 -20.38 -3.15 -0.71
C ALA A 51 -19.93 -3.86 0.57
N LEU A 52 -19.51 -3.11 1.59
CA LEU A 52 -19.15 -3.65 2.91
C LEU A 52 -20.35 -4.26 3.63
N GLU A 53 -21.53 -3.62 3.56
CA GLU A 53 -22.76 -4.14 4.14
C GLU A 53 -23.23 -5.42 3.42
N ALA A 54 -23.19 -5.43 2.09
CA ALA A 54 -23.47 -6.61 1.29
C ALA A 54 -22.52 -7.77 1.64
N PHE A 55 -21.25 -7.49 1.91
CA PHE A 55 -20.24 -8.49 2.27
C PHE A 55 -20.56 -9.25 3.57
N LYS A 56 -21.32 -8.65 4.50
CA LYS A 56 -21.79 -9.36 5.70
C LYS A 56 -22.67 -10.58 5.37
N TYR A 57 -23.31 -10.56 4.19
CA TYR A 57 -24.17 -11.61 3.69
C TYR A 57 -23.47 -12.56 2.70
N ARG A 58 -22.13 -12.56 2.61
CA ARG A 58 -21.38 -13.41 1.66
C ARG A 58 -21.70 -14.91 1.74
N ASN A 59 -22.11 -15.40 2.91
CA ASN A 59 -22.51 -16.79 3.13
C ASN A 59 -24.02 -17.04 2.94
N ASN A 60 -24.80 -16.03 2.57
CA ASN A 60 -26.24 -16.12 2.30
C ASN A 60 -26.61 -15.27 1.07
N PRO A 61 -26.41 -15.82 -0.15
CA PRO A 61 -26.58 -15.07 -1.40
C PRO A 61 -28.03 -14.69 -1.68
N GLU A 62 -29.01 -15.49 -1.23
CA GLU A 62 -30.43 -15.16 -1.39
C GLU A 62 -30.80 -13.89 -0.63
N LYS A 63 -30.33 -13.76 0.62
CA LYS A 63 -30.56 -12.57 1.43
C LYS A 63 -29.80 -11.35 0.90
N MET A 64 -28.58 -11.54 0.39
CA MET A 64 -27.82 -10.48 -0.27
C MET A 64 -28.57 -9.95 -1.50
N PHE A 65 -29.08 -10.85 -2.34
CA PHE A 65 -29.81 -10.49 -3.56
C PHE A 65 -31.17 -9.84 -3.26
N GLN A 66 -31.88 -10.31 -2.23
CA GLN A 66 -33.15 -9.69 -1.82
C GLN A 66 -32.98 -8.26 -1.30
N LEU A 67 -31.86 -7.96 -0.61
CA LEU A 67 -31.63 -6.66 0.00
C LEU A 67 -30.95 -5.66 -0.95
N TYR A 68 -30.14 -6.14 -1.89
CA TYR A 68 -29.24 -5.29 -2.69
C TYR A 68 -29.16 -5.70 -4.17
N GLY A 69 -30.07 -6.55 -4.66
CA GLY A 69 -29.96 -7.18 -5.98
C GLY A 69 -29.83 -6.19 -7.14
N GLU A 70 -30.60 -5.10 -7.12
CA GLU A 70 -30.55 -4.08 -8.18
C GLU A 70 -29.26 -3.25 -8.14
N GLU A 71 -28.82 -2.84 -6.94
CA GLU A 71 -27.60 -2.05 -6.77
C GLU A 71 -26.33 -2.86 -7.03
N ILE A 72 -26.32 -4.14 -6.62
CA ILE A 72 -25.23 -5.07 -6.90
C ILE A 72 -25.16 -5.37 -8.40
N ASP A 73 -26.28 -5.63 -9.07
CA ASP A 73 -26.29 -5.84 -10.53
C ASP A 73 -25.78 -4.60 -11.29
N LEU A 74 -26.17 -3.40 -10.87
CA LEU A 74 -25.66 -2.16 -11.44
C LEU A 74 -24.15 -1.99 -11.20
N MET A 75 -23.66 -2.34 -10.01
CA MET A 75 -22.24 -2.33 -9.69
C MET A 75 -21.46 -3.32 -10.57
N TYR A 76 -21.93 -4.55 -10.73
CA TYR A 76 -21.33 -5.55 -11.61
C TYR A 76 -21.31 -5.10 -13.08
N LYS A 77 -22.41 -4.54 -13.59
CA LYS A 77 -22.46 -3.98 -14.96
C LYS A 77 -21.38 -2.91 -15.17
N ARG A 78 -21.19 -2.04 -14.17
CA ARG A 78 -20.15 -0.98 -14.21
C ARG A 78 -18.74 -1.55 -14.16
N ILE A 79 -18.50 -2.52 -13.28
CA ILE A 79 -17.22 -3.22 -13.18
C ILE A 79 -16.88 -3.92 -14.50
N ASN A 80 -17.84 -4.63 -15.10
CA ASN A 80 -17.67 -5.29 -16.39
C ASN A 80 -17.40 -4.28 -17.52
N THR A 81 -18.14 -3.16 -17.54
CA THR A 81 -17.88 -2.06 -18.49
C THR A 81 -16.46 -1.51 -18.34
N ALA A 82 -15.99 -1.32 -17.10
CA ALA A 82 -14.63 -0.86 -16.84
C ALA A 82 -13.58 -1.90 -17.29
N PHE A 83 -13.83 -3.19 -17.07
CA PHE A 83 -12.95 -4.26 -17.56
C PHE A 83 -12.89 -4.33 -19.08
N ASP A 84 -14.02 -4.13 -19.76
CA ASP A 84 -14.05 -4.08 -21.22
C ASP A 84 -13.28 -2.87 -21.75
N GLN A 85 -13.42 -1.70 -21.13
CA GLN A 85 -12.60 -0.52 -21.43
C GLN A 85 -11.10 -0.78 -21.22
N ILE A 86 -10.72 -1.46 -20.14
CA ILE A 86 -9.34 -1.86 -19.88
C ILE A 86 -8.83 -2.85 -20.94
N ARG A 87 -9.67 -3.79 -21.38
CA ARG A 87 -9.32 -4.77 -22.43
C ARG A 87 -9.11 -4.07 -23.77
N GLU A 88 -10.01 -3.17 -24.16
CA GLU A 88 -9.89 -2.35 -25.35
C GLU A 88 -8.63 -1.48 -25.30
N TYR A 89 -8.36 -0.87 -24.15
CA TYR A 89 -7.16 -0.09 -23.92
C TYR A 89 -5.88 -0.93 -24.07
N LYS A 90 -5.83 -2.13 -23.47
CA LYS A 90 -4.69 -3.05 -23.61
C LYS A 90 -4.49 -3.47 -25.07
N ALA A 91 -5.57 -3.73 -25.81
CA ALA A 91 -5.50 -4.04 -27.23
C ALA A 91 -4.99 -2.85 -28.05
N ALA A 92 -5.46 -1.64 -27.77
CA ALA A 92 -4.97 -0.42 -28.41
C ALA A 92 -3.48 -0.17 -28.11
N TYR A 93 -3.05 -0.37 -26.86
CA TYR A 93 -1.66 -0.25 -26.45
C TYR A 93 -0.78 -1.31 -27.11
N ALA A 94 -1.25 -2.55 -27.25
CA ALA A 94 -0.53 -3.59 -27.97
C ALA A 94 -0.32 -3.23 -29.45
N ARG A 95 -1.36 -2.69 -30.12
CA ARG A 95 -1.24 -2.18 -31.50
C ARG A 95 -0.24 -1.02 -31.58
N TYR A 96 -0.34 -0.06 -30.67
CA TYR A 96 0.61 1.05 -30.60
C TYR A 96 2.05 0.54 -30.40
N ARG A 97 2.26 -0.42 -29.50
CA ARG A 97 3.58 -1.01 -29.24
C ARG A 97 4.13 -1.72 -30.49
N GLU A 98 3.29 -2.41 -31.24
CA GLU A 98 3.71 -3.09 -32.46
C GLU A 98 4.07 -2.09 -33.57
N VAL A 99 3.24 -1.07 -33.79
CA VAL A 99 3.56 0.05 -34.70
C VAL A 99 4.84 0.74 -34.25
N SER A 100 4.99 0.99 -32.95
CA SER A 100 6.18 1.59 -32.36
C SER A 100 7.41 0.70 -32.59
N LYS A 101 7.33 -0.62 -32.41
CA LYS A 101 8.43 -1.53 -32.77
C LYS A 101 8.77 -1.51 -34.25
N GLN A 102 7.79 -1.36 -35.15
CA GLN A 102 8.06 -1.29 -36.58
C GLN A 102 8.70 0.04 -36.99
N VAL A 103 8.27 1.14 -36.37
CA VAL A 103 8.76 2.50 -36.62
C VAL A 103 10.12 2.74 -35.94
N TRP A 104 10.28 2.28 -34.70
CA TRP A 104 11.44 2.55 -33.84
C TRP A 104 12.40 1.35 -33.70
N GLY A 105 11.94 0.12 -33.87
CA GLY A 105 12.79 -1.08 -33.79
C GLY A 105 13.72 -1.27 -34.99
N LYS A 106 13.48 -0.55 -36.09
CA LYS A 106 14.45 -0.39 -37.19
C LYS A 106 15.35 0.85 -37.04
N ASN A 107 15.08 1.66 -36.03
CA ASN A 107 15.37 3.09 -36.03
C ASN A 107 15.58 3.55 -34.58
N TYR A 108 16.50 2.91 -33.87
CA TYR A 108 17.13 3.53 -32.70
C TYR A 108 18.54 3.96 -33.09
N ASP A 109 18.61 4.72 -34.18
CA ASP A 109 19.76 5.53 -34.52
C ASP A 109 19.52 6.93 -33.90
N PRO A 110 20.42 7.43 -33.01
CA PRO A 110 20.33 8.79 -32.45
C PRO A 110 20.28 9.91 -33.50
N GLN A 111 20.56 9.62 -34.78
CA GLN A 111 20.48 10.56 -35.89
C GLN A 111 19.12 10.59 -36.62
N ILE A 112 18.06 9.96 -36.10
CA ILE A 112 16.75 10.06 -36.73
C ILE A 112 16.27 11.52 -36.71
N GLY A 113 16.45 12.15 -37.86
CA GLY A 113 16.19 13.54 -38.10
C GLY A 113 14.71 13.87 -37.93
N SER A 114 14.45 15.18 -37.86
CA SER A 114 13.13 15.80 -37.74
C SER A 114 12.01 15.18 -38.59
N ALA A 115 12.34 14.50 -39.70
CA ALA A 115 11.41 13.83 -40.59
C ALA A 115 10.57 12.72 -39.93
N ALA A 116 11.16 11.77 -39.19
CA ALA A 116 10.37 10.69 -38.56
C ALA A 116 9.50 11.22 -37.40
N ARG A 117 9.98 12.28 -36.73
CA ARG A 117 9.19 13.02 -35.75
C ARG A 117 8.00 13.71 -36.41
N GLN A 118 8.17 14.20 -37.63
CA GLN A 118 7.12 14.85 -38.40
C GLN A 118 6.08 13.86 -38.93
N GLU A 119 6.51 12.67 -39.40
CA GLU A 119 5.60 11.57 -39.76
C GLU A 119 4.75 11.10 -38.58
N LEU A 120 5.34 11.00 -37.37
CA LEU A 120 4.57 10.67 -36.16
C LEU A 120 3.52 11.75 -35.83
N LEU A 121 3.87 13.02 -35.97
CA LEU A 121 2.95 14.13 -35.74
C LEU A 121 1.84 14.20 -36.79
N GLU A 122 2.11 13.82 -38.03
CA GLU A 122 1.10 13.71 -39.09
C GLU A 122 0.18 12.50 -38.86
N PHE A 123 0.72 11.35 -38.46
CA PHE A 123 -0.09 10.20 -38.08
C PHE A 123 -1.03 10.50 -36.90
N LEU A 124 -0.53 11.20 -35.87
CA LEU A 124 -1.33 11.63 -34.71
C LEU A 124 -2.35 12.73 -35.06
N ARG A 125 -2.10 13.52 -36.12
CA ARG A 125 -3.04 14.52 -36.64
C ARG A 125 -4.23 13.85 -37.32
N ASP A 126 -3.97 12.83 -38.12
CA ASP A 126 -5.00 12.12 -38.89
C ASP A 126 -5.76 11.08 -38.05
N ASN A 127 -5.19 10.69 -36.90
CA ASN A 127 -5.81 9.78 -35.93
C ASN A 127 -5.88 10.48 -34.57
N PRO A 128 -6.85 11.40 -34.36
CA PRO A 128 -6.93 12.19 -33.14
C PRO A 128 -7.22 11.27 -31.96
N LEU A 129 -6.15 10.81 -31.32
CA LEU A 129 -6.22 10.23 -30.00
C LEU A 129 -6.84 11.29 -29.09
N SER A 130 -7.72 10.85 -28.18
CA SER A 130 -8.29 11.78 -27.20
C SER A 130 -7.16 12.54 -26.49
N MET A 131 -7.39 13.81 -26.14
CA MET A 131 -6.42 14.63 -25.43
C MET A 131 -5.89 13.94 -24.16
N GLN A 132 -6.69 13.08 -23.52
CA GLN A 132 -6.28 12.24 -22.40
C GLN A 132 -5.26 11.18 -22.80
N THR A 133 -5.42 10.54 -23.97
CA THR A 133 -4.48 9.57 -24.51
C THR A 133 -3.18 10.24 -24.95
N GLN A 134 -3.24 11.45 -25.51
CA GLN A 134 -2.05 12.24 -25.86
C GLN A 134 -1.28 12.67 -24.60
N LEU A 135 -1.98 13.19 -23.59
CA LEU A 135 -1.40 13.55 -22.29
C LEU A 135 -0.80 12.32 -21.57
N PHE A 136 -1.47 11.18 -21.64
CA PHE A 136 -1.00 9.92 -21.07
C PHE A 136 0.22 9.36 -21.81
N LEU A 137 0.26 9.40 -23.15
CA LEU A 137 1.44 9.02 -23.91
C LEU A 137 2.62 9.94 -23.59
N CYS A 138 2.41 11.25 -23.44
CA CYS A 138 3.46 12.18 -23.00
C CYS A 138 3.91 11.95 -21.55
N LEU A 139 3.02 11.53 -20.65
CA LEU A 139 3.34 11.22 -19.25
C LEU A 139 4.04 9.86 -19.10
N ASN A 140 3.72 8.88 -19.96
CA ASN A 140 4.29 7.53 -19.90
C ASN A 140 5.43 7.29 -20.89
N SER A 141 5.66 8.20 -21.86
CA SER A 141 6.84 8.16 -22.73
C SER A 141 8.13 8.60 -22.00
N VAL A 142 8.04 8.95 -20.72
CA VAL A 142 9.16 9.49 -19.92
C VAL A 142 9.66 8.50 -18.87
N THR A 143 8.95 7.42 -18.56
CA THR A 143 9.44 6.39 -17.63
C THR A 143 9.58 5.08 -18.36
N SER A 144 10.82 4.59 -18.42
CA SER A 144 11.12 3.26 -18.95
C SER A 144 10.31 2.21 -18.17
N GLN A 145 10.06 1.05 -18.78
CA GLN A 145 9.40 -0.05 -18.08
C GLN A 145 10.13 -0.37 -16.75
N ASP A 146 11.46 -0.29 -16.75
CA ASP A 146 12.31 -0.47 -15.57
C ASP A 146 12.01 0.55 -14.47
N ASP A 147 11.71 1.81 -14.81
CA ASP A 147 11.35 2.84 -13.83
C ASP A 147 10.02 2.55 -13.14
N ILE A 148 9.05 2.00 -13.88
CA ILE A 148 7.75 1.60 -13.33
C ILE A 148 7.95 0.44 -12.36
N GLU A 149 8.67 -0.60 -12.78
CA GLU A 149 8.97 -1.77 -11.94
C GLU A 149 9.74 -1.37 -10.68
N ASN A 150 10.74 -0.49 -10.81
CA ASN A 150 11.50 0.06 -9.68
C ASN A 150 10.62 0.86 -8.72
N ASN A 151 9.68 1.67 -9.24
CA ASN A 151 8.78 2.45 -8.39
C ASN A 151 7.75 1.56 -7.67
N VAL A 152 7.22 0.54 -8.34
CA VAL A 152 6.34 -0.47 -7.72
C VAL A 152 7.10 -1.20 -6.61
N ALA A 153 8.31 -1.68 -6.87
CA ALA A 153 9.15 -2.35 -5.88
C ALA A 153 9.45 -1.44 -4.66
N ARG A 154 9.79 -0.17 -4.88
CA ARG A 154 9.99 0.83 -3.81
C ARG A 154 8.73 1.03 -2.97
N ASN A 155 7.56 1.13 -3.61
CA ASN A 155 6.30 1.35 -2.93
C ASN A 155 5.88 0.12 -2.10
N LEU A 156 6.02 -1.09 -2.65
CA LEU A 156 5.79 -2.34 -1.91
C LEU A 156 6.73 -2.46 -0.71
N SER A 157 8.02 -2.10 -0.87
CA SER A 157 8.98 -2.06 0.24
C SER A 157 8.56 -1.08 1.35
N LYS A 158 8.09 0.12 1.00
CA LYS A 158 7.59 1.10 1.97
C LYS A 158 6.36 0.57 2.73
N ILE A 159 5.43 -0.06 2.02
CA ILE A 159 4.23 -0.66 2.63
C ILE A 159 4.66 -1.75 3.62
N GLY A 160 5.53 -2.67 3.21
CA GLY A 160 6.07 -3.73 4.07
C GLY A 160 6.75 -3.19 5.33
N LYS A 161 7.62 -2.18 5.18
CA LYS A 161 8.29 -1.51 6.32
C LYS A 161 7.28 -0.87 7.28
N SER A 162 6.25 -0.20 6.76
CA SER A 162 5.22 0.43 7.59
C SER A 162 4.37 -0.59 8.36
N ALA A 163 4.04 -1.72 7.72
CA ALA A 163 3.28 -2.79 8.37
C ALA A 163 4.07 -3.45 9.50
N ILE A 164 5.37 -3.71 9.27
CA ILE A 164 6.28 -4.24 10.30
C ILE A 164 6.42 -3.23 11.44
N ALA A 165 6.62 -1.93 11.15
CA ALA A 165 6.72 -0.90 12.17
C ALA A 165 5.48 -0.84 13.06
N LYS A 166 4.28 -0.95 12.48
CA LYS A 166 3.02 -1.01 13.24
C LYS A 166 2.90 -2.27 14.09
N LYS A 167 3.32 -3.43 13.57
CA LYS A 167 3.34 -4.69 14.35
C LYS A 167 4.31 -4.58 15.52
N LEU A 168 5.51 -4.05 15.29
CA LEU A 168 6.52 -3.83 16.32
C LEU A 168 6.05 -2.82 17.38
N ALA A 169 5.35 -1.76 16.99
CA ALA A 169 4.79 -0.78 17.92
C ALA A 169 3.77 -1.39 18.91
N LYS A 170 3.08 -2.47 18.50
CA LYS A 170 2.14 -3.21 19.35
C LYS A 170 2.82 -4.32 20.17
N ASP A 171 4.08 -4.65 19.88
CA ASP A 171 4.80 -5.68 20.61
C ASP A 171 5.19 -5.14 21.99
N PRO A 172 4.66 -5.70 23.09
CA PRO A 172 4.97 -5.21 24.42
C PRO A 172 6.46 -5.33 24.78
N LYS A 173 7.24 -6.18 24.09
CA LYS A 173 8.69 -6.28 24.27
C LYS A 173 9.42 -5.01 23.83
N GLN A 174 8.86 -4.24 22.89
CA GLN A 174 9.45 -2.96 22.48
C GLN A 174 9.30 -1.89 23.55
N GLN A 175 8.19 -1.89 24.30
CA GLN A 175 8.00 -0.99 25.43
C GLN A 175 9.02 -1.30 26.54
N GLU A 176 9.23 -2.57 26.86
CA GLU A 176 10.26 -2.99 27.82
C GLU A 176 11.68 -2.67 27.34
N LYS A 177 11.98 -2.87 26.05
CA LYS A 177 13.28 -2.48 25.47
C LYS A 177 13.55 -0.99 25.63
N GLN A 178 12.53 -0.15 25.41
CA GLN A 178 12.64 1.30 25.57
C GLN A 178 12.90 1.69 27.04
N PHE A 179 12.16 1.10 27.99
CA PHE A 179 12.38 1.29 29.41
C PHE A 179 13.80 0.89 29.83
N ILE A 180 14.28 -0.28 29.40
CA ILE A 180 15.64 -0.74 29.67
C ILE A 180 16.68 0.23 29.08
N LYS A 181 16.44 0.80 27.88
CA LYS A 181 17.33 1.79 27.27
C LYS A 181 17.43 3.06 28.11
N GLU A 182 16.35 3.50 28.73
CA GLU A 182 16.33 4.66 29.64
C GLU A 182 17.11 4.37 30.93
N CYS A 183 16.88 3.21 31.56
CA CYS A 183 17.67 2.78 32.71
C CYS A 183 19.16 2.65 32.36
N TRP A 184 19.47 2.16 31.16
CA TRP A 184 20.84 2.05 30.68
C TRP A 184 21.50 3.42 30.51
N LYS A 185 20.79 4.43 29.96
CA LYS A 185 21.31 5.80 29.86
C LYS A 185 21.63 6.39 31.24
N ASN A 186 20.75 6.20 32.21
CA ASN A 186 20.98 6.65 33.59
C ASN A 186 22.20 5.95 34.21
N TRP A 187 22.35 4.65 33.98
CA TRP A 187 23.53 3.92 34.42
C TRP A 187 24.82 4.36 33.68
N GLN A 188 24.76 4.71 32.40
CA GLN A 188 25.94 5.26 31.71
C GLN A 188 26.35 6.63 32.28
N ALA A 189 25.39 7.44 32.73
CA ALA A 189 25.66 8.70 33.41
C ALA A 189 26.27 8.46 34.82
N ASP A 190 25.82 7.46 35.55
CA ASP A 190 26.33 7.06 36.85
C ASP A 190 26.70 5.57 36.90
N LYS A 191 27.94 5.27 36.52
CA LYS A 191 28.45 3.89 36.44
C LYS A 191 28.59 3.21 37.80
N SER A 192 28.44 3.94 38.92
CA SER A 192 28.56 3.36 40.27
C SER A 192 27.39 2.43 40.62
N GLN A 193 26.23 2.62 39.99
CA GLN A 193 25.00 1.86 40.27
C GLN A 193 25.14 0.36 39.98
N TYR A 194 25.86 -0.01 38.93
CA TYR A 194 26.08 -1.40 38.56
C TYR A 194 27.53 -1.67 38.18
N LYS A 195 28.10 -2.71 38.80
CA LYS A 195 29.50 -3.13 38.58
C LYS A 195 29.76 -3.66 37.17
N SER A 196 28.76 -4.21 36.49
CA SER A 196 28.92 -4.80 35.16
C SER A 196 27.59 -4.88 34.40
N LYS A 197 27.65 -5.08 33.07
CA LYS A 197 26.47 -5.30 32.21
C LYS A 197 25.65 -6.51 32.66
N ALA A 198 26.29 -7.57 33.13
CA ALA A 198 25.61 -8.75 33.64
C ALA A 198 24.83 -8.44 34.94
N ALA A 199 25.37 -7.58 35.82
CA ALA A 199 24.65 -7.14 37.02
C ALA A 199 23.43 -6.28 36.65
N PHE A 200 23.62 -5.32 35.73
CA PHE A 200 22.52 -4.52 35.17
C PHE A 200 21.43 -5.40 34.51
N ALA A 201 21.84 -6.37 33.68
CA ALA A 201 20.91 -7.24 32.97
C ALA A 201 20.05 -8.09 33.92
N ARG A 202 20.61 -8.60 35.02
CA ARG A 202 19.85 -9.33 36.04
C ARG A 202 18.83 -8.42 36.74
N ASP A 203 19.25 -7.22 37.17
CA ASP A 203 18.35 -6.26 37.82
C ASP A 203 17.22 -5.79 36.89
N MET A 204 17.48 -5.64 35.59
CA MET A 204 16.44 -5.31 34.61
C MET A 204 15.44 -6.46 34.43
N MET A 205 15.90 -7.72 34.45
CA MET A 205 15.02 -8.89 34.36
C MET A 205 14.05 -9.01 35.54
N ASP A 206 14.43 -8.52 36.72
CA ASP A 206 13.54 -8.47 37.88
C ASP A 206 12.46 -7.37 37.73
N LYS A 207 12.70 -6.36 36.87
CA LYS A 207 11.79 -5.22 36.63
C LYS A 207 10.88 -5.41 35.42
N VAL A 208 11.22 -6.28 34.48
CA VAL A 208 10.43 -6.54 33.27
C VAL A 208 9.89 -7.96 33.24
N GLU A 209 8.61 -8.13 32.88
CA GLU A 209 7.94 -9.44 32.98
C GLU A 209 8.04 -10.24 31.67
N LYS A 210 8.05 -9.58 30.51
CA LYS A 210 7.87 -10.26 29.21
C LYS A 210 9.19 -10.64 28.55
N LEU A 211 10.31 -10.22 29.11
CA LEU A 211 11.64 -10.59 28.66
C LEU A 211 12.08 -11.90 29.32
N THR A 212 12.55 -12.86 28.52
CA THR A 212 12.87 -14.21 29.01
C THR A 212 14.37 -14.47 29.15
N SER A 213 15.24 -13.54 28.73
CA SER A 213 16.67 -13.80 28.63
C SER A 213 17.52 -12.58 28.98
N THR A 214 18.34 -12.72 30.01
CA THR A 214 19.41 -11.78 30.40
C THR A 214 20.37 -11.51 29.25
N LYS A 215 20.69 -12.54 28.45
CA LYS A 215 21.59 -12.42 27.29
C LYS A 215 21.12 -11.36 26.30
N LYS A 216 19.81 -11.26 26.04
CA LYS A 216 19.27 -10.23 25.14
C LYS A 216 19.53 -8.82 25.65
N VAL A 217 19.42 -8.60 26.96
CA VAL A 217 19.71 -7.30 27.58
C VAL A 217 21.19 -6.96 27.43
N GLU A 218 22.08 -7.92 27.67
CA GLU A 218 23.52 -7.71 27.49
C GLU A 218 23.89 -7.38 26.04
N ASP A 219 23.27 -8.07 25.08
CA ASP A 219 23.47 -7.82 23.65
C ASP A 219 23.00 -6.42 23.26
N TRP A 220 21.83 -5.97 23.75
CA TRP A 220 21.37 -4.59 23.55
C TRP A 220 22.33 -3.54 24.15
N CYS A 221 22.87 -3.79 25.34
CA CYS A 221 23.89 -2.91 25.93
C CYS A 221 25.13 -2.79 25.02
N ARG A 222 25.56 -3.88 24.37
CA ARG A 222 26.69 -3.85 23.42
C ARG A 222 26.35 -3.09 22.14
N GLU A 223 25.12 -3.21 21.64
CA GLU A 223 24.64 -2.45 20.49
C GLU A 223 24.61 -0.94 20.79
N TRP A 224 24.04 -0.54 21.93
CA TRP A 224 23.94 0.88 22.29
C TRP A 224 25.29 1.52 22.59
N GLU A 225 26.26 0.79 23.14
CA GLU A 225 27.63 1.30 23.26
C GLU A 225 28.25 1.63 21.90
N LYS A 226 28.05 0.76 20.89
CA LYS A 226 28.52 1.02 19.52
C LYS A 226 27.85 2.26 18.94
N GLU A 227 26.54 2.44 19.16
CA GLU A 227 25.81 3.66 18.75
C GLU A 227 26.43 4.91 19.39
N THR A 228 26.76 4.88 20.68
CA THR A 228 27.34 6.04 21.38
C THR A 228 28.77 6.36 20.95
N ILE A 229 29.56 5.34 20.57
CA ILE A 229 30.94 5.54 20.10
C ILE A 229 30.96 6.13 18.68
N THR A 230 29.98 5.76 17.85
CA THR A 230 29.97 6.11 16.42
C THR A 230 29.50 7.54 16.15
N LEU A 231 28.81 8.17 17.10
CA LEU A 231 28.40 9.56 16.98
C LEU A 231 29.52 10.48 17.49
N PRO A 232 30.20 11.25 16.63
CA PRO A 232 31.14 12.26 17.09
C PRO A 232 30.37 13.27 17.95
N VAL A 233 30.94 13.60 19.11
CA VAL A 233 30.44 14.64 20.01
C VAL A 233 30.23 15.90 19.17
N GLN A 234 28.97 16.27 18.94
CA GLN A 234 28.58 17.50 18.24
C GLN A 234 28.70 18.70 19.19
#